data_AF-A0A934SKC5-F1
#
_entry.id   AF-A0A934SKC5-F1
#
_cell.length_a   1.000
_cell.length_b   1.000
_cell.length_c   1.000
_cell.angle_alpha   90.00
_cell.angle_beta   90.00
_cell.angle_gamma   90.00
#
_symmetry.space_group_name_H-M   'P 1'
#
loop_
_entity.id
_entity.type
_entity.pdbx_description
1 polymer ?
#
loop_
_entity_poly.entity_id
_entity_poly.type
_entity_poly.pdbx_seq_one_letter_code
_entity_poly.pdbx_strand_id
1 'polypeptide(L)'
;MHTAPRRRLRASRLALWIATVALVGGAILSGVTALPVTAHAATLGPGYERDGLPAWHLGGYLNPDGSVSYCIEPGRPSPLDKPTTDAGMVGQVNGLSETAMIQLNSLLARHGNTADDTTSAAVAMAVWSIASNASYQAEGGDAYVLGRAPAELRPSIQALADQYRAEAAAYVPPVGSATLSLSIDATSDFTGYLDVATTPAEATGTVTLTNGVFADTGSPTRQAVPNGAHLAVTAVPPADGAPYRVTAKSDDFTAPGGPAATVHLYSTPGAQTLTASGAMRSLVFSATATDVRDRVIPPPPVPPAPAPTSPPPAPTAPPAAVHRLPIVSG
;
A
#
# COMPACT_ATOMS: atom_id res chain seq x y z
N MET A 1 -43.42 51.70 61.74
CA MET A 1 -42.02 51.56 62.21
C MET A 1 -41.65 50.08 62.20
N HIS A 2 -40.77 49.62 61.31
CA HIS A 2 -40.02 48.38 61.50
C HIS A 2 -38.69 48.40 60.72
N THR A 3 -37.64 48.70 61.48
CA THR A 3 -36.26 48.19 61.40
C THR A 3 -35.89 47.21 60.27
N ALA A 4 -34.89 47.58 59.47
CA ALA A 4 -33.89 46.64 58.94
C ALA A 4 -32.98 46.13 60.08
N PRO A 5 -32.20 45.06 59.88
CA PRO A 5 -30.77 45.33 59.63
C PRO A 5 -30.03 44.38 58.67
N ARG A 6 -28.89 44.87 58.17
CA ARG A 6 -27.86 44.13 57.42
C ARG A 6 -27.24 43.00 58.28
N ARG A 7 -26.81 41.89 57.65
CA ARG A 7 -25.74 41.03 58.19
C ARG A 7 -24.57 40.92 57.22
N ARG A 8 -23.36 40.97 57.80
CA ARG A 8 -22.06 40.89 57.09
C ARG A 8 -21.47 39.48 57.18
N LEU A 9 -20.55 39.20 56.27
CA LEU A 9 -19.59 38.10 56.26
C LEU A 9 -19.06 37.68 57.65
N ARG A 10 -18.87 36.37 57.86
CA ARG A 10 -17.70 35.77 58.56
C ARG A 10 -17.39 34.39 57.96
N ALA A 11 -16.14 33.96 58.10
CA ALA A 11 -15.58 32.80 57.43
C ALA A 11 -14.88 31.82 58.40
N SER A 12 -14.62 30.61 57.88
CA SER A 12 -13.47 29.73 58.20
C SER A 12 -13.53 28.77 59.40
N ARG A 13 -12.82 27.62 59.22
CA ARG A 13 -12.30 26.63 60.21
C ARG A 13 -13.32 25.56 60.68
N LEU A 14 -12.98 24.26 60.87
CA LEU A 14 -11.76 23.45 60.63
C LEU A 14 -12.10 21.92 60.65
N ALA A 15 -11.23 21.06 60.09
CA ALA A 15 -10.87 19.66 60.49
C ALA A 15 -11.97 18.62 60.87
N LEU A 16 -12.18 17.49 60.16
CA LEU A 16 -11.33 16.28 59.96
C LEU A 16 -11.49 15.19 61.06
N TRP A 17 -11.96 13.98 60.71
CA TRP A 17 -11.56 12.67 61.31
C TRP A 17 -11.86 11.47 60.36
N ILE A 18 -10.81 10.76 59.91
CA ILE A 18 -10.60 9.28 59.75
C ILE A 18 -11.83 8.40 59.38
N ALA A 19 -11.97 7.71 58.23
CA ALA A 19 -11.22 6.54 57.69
C ALA A 19 -11.41 5.22 58.51
N THR A 20 -11.28 3.97 58.04
CA THR A 20 -10.92 3.37 56.72
C THR A 20 -11.59 1.98 56.57
N VAL A 21 -12.06 1.57 55.39
CA VAL A 21 -12.27 0.15 55.00
C VAL A 21 -11.82 -0.03 53.55
N ALA A 22 -11.10 -1.11 53.24
CA ALA A 22 -10.32 -1.25 52.01
C ALA A 22 -10.55 -2.60 51.29
N LEU A 23 -10.33 -2.60 49.96
CA LEU A 23 -10.30 -3.76 49.04
C LEU A 23 -11.64 -4.55 48.94
N VAL A 24 -12.06 -5.13 47.81
CA VAL A 24 -11.36 -5.61 46.60
C VAL A 24 -12.14 -5.21 45.35
N GLY A 25 -11.46 -4.82 44.27
CA GLY A 25 -12.09 -4.58 42.97
C GLY A 25 -11.21 -3.75 42.05
N GLY A 26 -10.34 -4.41 41.27
CA GLY A 26 -9.40 -3.72 40.38
C GLY A 26 -10.12 -3.04 39.21
N ALA A 27 -10.25 -1.72 39.27
CA ALA A 27 -10.53 -0.89 38.10
C ALA A 27 -9.21 -0.29 37.62
N ILE A 28 -8.77 -0.70 36.42
CA ILE A 28 -7.56 -0.18 35.78
C ILE A 28 -7.80 1.31 35.51
N LEU A 29 -7.12 2.16 36.28
CA LEU A 29 -7.11 3.60 36.05
C LEU A 29 -6.26 3.88 34.80
N SER A 30 -6.87 3.70 33.64
CA SER A 30 -6.25 3.98 32.34
C SER A 30 -6.04 5.48 32.24
N GLY A 31 -4.88 5.93 32.73
CA GLY A 31 -4.40 7.29 32.54
C GLY A 31 -4.15 7.54 31.07
N VAL A 32 -5.19 7.94 30.34
CA VAL A 32 -5.05 8.58 29.03
C VAL A 32 -4.37 9.91 29.28
N THR A 33 -3.03 9.89 29.27
CA THR A 33 -2.22 11.10 29.14
C THR A 33 -2.50 11.65 27.75
N ALA A 34 -3.51 12.52 27.66
CA ALA A 34 -3.69 13.37 26.49
C ALA A 34 -2.40 14.18 26.35
N LEU A 35 -1.55 13.79 25.39
CA LEU A 35 -0.40 14.59 25.01
C LEU A 35 -0.93 15.97 24.61
N PRO A 36 -0.30 17.07 25.04
CA PRO A 36 -0.74 18.40 24.65
C PRO A 36 -0.56 18.54 23.14
N VAL A 37 -1.66 18.42 22.39
CA VAL A 37 -1.68 18.77 20.97
C VAL A 37 -1.39 20.26 20.91
N THR A 38 -0.20 20.63 20.45
CA THR A 38 0.21 22.03 20.38
C THR A 38 -0.61 22.70 19.28
N ALA A 39 -1.45 23.65 19.67
CA ALA A 39 -2.18 24.47 18.73
C ALA A 39 -1.24 25.55 18.19
N HIS A 40 -1.12 25.65 16.87
CA HIS A 40 -0.31 26.65 16.20
C HIS A 40 -1.21 27.61 15.43
N ALA A 41 -0.80 28.86 15.23
CA ALA A 41 -1.51 29.73 14.31
C ALA A 41 -1.28 29.23 12.87
N ALA A 42 -2.35 29.05 12.09
CA ALA A 42 -2.21 28.89 10.65
C ALA A 42 -1.60 30.17 10.08
N THR A 43 -0.54 30.05 9.27
CA THR A 43 0.10 31.19 8.62
C THR A 43 -0.28 31.23 7.14
N LEU A 44 -0.20 32.42 6.53
CA LEU A 44 -0.41 32.56 5.08
C LEU A 44 0.60 31.67 4.35
N GLY A 45 0.07 30.82 3.47
CA GLY A 45 0.85 30.07 2.50
C GLY A 45 0.69 30.65 1.09
N PRO A 46 1.13 29.91 0.06
CA PRO A 46 1.06 30.36 -1.32
C PRO A 46 -0.37 30.68 -1.76
N GLY A 47 -0.51 31.67 -2.64
CA GLY A 47 -1.79 32.13 -3.18
C GLY A 47 -1.86 33.64 -3.32
N TYR A 48 -3.10 34.18 -3.33
CA TYR A 48 -3.34 35.61 -3.44
C TYR A 48 -4.41 36.09 -2.47
N GLU A 49 -4.16 37.22 -1.82
CA GLU A 49 -5.18 38.00 -1.14
C GLU A 49 -5.52 39.29 -1.90
N ARG A 50 -6.69 39.85 -1.59
CA ARG A 50 -6.99 41.23 -1.97
C ARG A 50 -6.17 42.18 -1.09
N ASP A 51 -5.55 43.19 -1.71
CA ASP A 51 -4.73 44.20 -1.02
C ASP A 51 -5.31 44.68 0.32
N GLY A 52 -4.53 44.51 1.40
CA GLY A 52 -4.92 44.91 2.76
C GLY A 52 -5.97 44.02 3.44
N LEU A 53 -6.36 42.90 2.84
CA LEU A 53 -7.37 41.97 3.35
C LEU A 53 -6.85 40.52 3.39
N PRO A 54 -5.87 40.17 4.25
CA PRO A 54 -5.32 38.80 4.33
C PRO A 54 -6.35 37.74 4.74
N ALA A 55 -7.46 38.15 5.37
CA ALA A 55 -8.60 37.27 5.63
C ALA A 55 -9.37 36.85 4.34
N TRP A 56 -9.07 37.47 3.20
CA TRP A 56 -9.63 37.19 1.87
C TRP A 56 -8.62 36.45 0.98
N HIS A 57 -7.89 35.49 1.57
CA HIS A 57 -6.95 34.63 0.85
C HIS A 57 -7.64 33.71 -0.17
N LEU A 58 -6.92 33.42 -1.26
CA LEU A 58 -7.21 32.42 -2.27
C LEU A 58 -5.93 31.58 -2.48
N GLY A 59 -5.83 30.49 -1.74
CA GLY A 59 -4.66 29.62 -1.76
C GLY A 59 -4.61 28.72 -0.54
N GLY A 60 -3.40 28.25 -0.26
CA GLY A 60 -3.10 27.38 0.87
C GLY A 60 -2.61 28.15 2.10
N TYR A 61 -2.63 27.45 3.23
CA TYR A 61 -2.08 27.88 4.51
C TYR A 61 -0.91 26.97 4.87
N LEU A 62 0.11 27.52 5.54
CA LEU A 62 1.26 26.72 5.98
C LEU A 62 0.98 26.08 7.34
N ASN A 63 1.21 24.77 7.39
CA ASN A 63 1.25 23.97 8.60
C ASN A 63 2.63 24.12 9.31
N PRO A 64 2.78 23.75 10.59
CA PRO A 64 4.03 23.91 11.33
C PRO A 64 5.24 23.15 10.78
N ASP A 65 5.02 22.12 9.96
CA ASP A 65 6.05 21.34 9.27
C ASP A 65 6.45 21.91 7.89
N GLY A 66 5.83 23.03 7.49
CA GLY A 66 6.02 23.66 6.19
C GLY A 66 5.18 23.06 5.06
N SER A 67 4.33 22.07 5.33
CA SER A 67 3.37 21.55 4.35
C SER A 67 2.19 22.50 4.14
N VAL A 68 1.54 22.42 2.98
CA VAL A 68 0.40 23.28 2.63
C VAL A 68 -0.93 22.56 2.84
N SER A 69 -1.86 23.23 3.53
CA SER A 69 -3.26 22.81 3.70
C SER A 69 -4.26 23.83 3.16
N TYR A 70 -5.46 23.37 2.78
CA TYR A 70 -6.48 24.15 2.08
C TYR A 70 -7.78 24.19 2.86
N CYS A 71 -8.45 25.34 2.85
CA CYS A 71 -9.79 25.50 3.41
C CYS A 71 -10.80 24.59 2.70
N ILE A 72 -11.63 23.88 3.46
CA ILE A 72 -12.77 23.11 2.92
C ILE A 72 -14.12 23.83 3.07
N GLU A 73 -14.17 25.05 3.62
CA GLU A 73 -15.40 25.78 3.97
C GLU A 73 -15.29 27.28 3.57
N PRO A 74 -15.53 27.67 2.30
CA PRO A 74 -15.15 28.98 1.75
C PRO A 74 -15.70 30.19 2.54
N GLY A 75 -16.90 30.05 3.11
CA GLY A 75 -17.63 31.13 3.79
C GLY A 75 -17.38 31.22 5.30
N ARG A 76 -16.48 30.40 5.87
CA ARG A 76 -16.07 30.57 7.27
C ARG A 76 -15.00 31.64 7.42
N PRO A 77 -14.87 32.28 8.60
CA PRO A 77 -13.78 33.19 8.89
C PRO A 77 -12.42 32.50 8.72
N SER A 78 -11.45 33.21 8.12
CA SER A 78 -10.07 32.75 7.95
C SER A 78 -9.47 32.16 9.26
N PRO A 79 -8.60 31.12 9.16
CA PRO A 79 -7.94 30.50 10.30
C PRO A 79 -6.64 31.22 10.72
N LEU A 80 -6.24 32.28 10.01
CA LEU A 80 -5.08 33.10 10.37
C LEU A 80 -5.18 33.61 11.82
N ASP A 81 -4.03 33.61 12.49
CA ASP A 81 -3.85 34.03 13.89
C ASP A 81 -4.71 33.27 14.92
N LYS A 82 -5.33 32.14 14.53
CA LYS A 82 -6.16 31.31 15.41
C LYS A 82 -5.51 29.98 15.75
N PRO A 83 -5.69 29.47 16.99
CA PRO A 83 -5.24 28.14 17.39
C PRO A 83 -5.79 27.06 16.45
N THR A 84 -4.91 26.47 15.66
CA THR A 84 -5.16 25.38 14.72
C THR A 84 -4.48 24.13 15.26
N THR A 85 -5.22 23.04 15.41
CA THR A 85 -4.72 21.75 15.90
C THR A 85 -4.77 20.69 14.81
N ASP A 86 -3.70 19.90 14.73
CA ASP A 86 -3.70 18.66 13.95
C ASP A 86 -4.79 17.71 14.50
N ALA A 87 -5.74 17.32 13.65
CA ALA A 87 -6.81 16.38 13.96
C ALA A 87 -6.58 14.99 13.31
N GLY A 88 -5.45 14.81 12.62
CA GLY A 88 -5.01 13.57 12.00
C GLY A 88 -5.73 13.22 10.70
N MET A 89 -5.61 11.95 10.32
CA MET A 89 -6.24 11.38 9.12
C MET A 89 -7.72 11.09 9.37
N VAL A 90 -8.60 11.64 8.54
CA VAL A 90 -10.05 11.41 8.61
C VAL A 90 -10.57 10.78 7.32
N GLY A 91 -11.52 9.83 7.44
CA GLY A 91 -12.17 9.16 6.30
C GLY A 91 -13.37 9.89 5.72
N GLN A 92 -13.76 11.04 6.29
CA GLN A 92 -14.96 11.78 5.90
C GLN A 92 -14.84 13.26 6.33
N VAL A 93 -15.07 14.19 5.39
CA VAL A 93 -15.32 15.62 5.66
C VAL A 93 -16.63 16.04 5.01
N ASN A 94 -17.32 17.07 5.52
CA ASN A 94 -18.48 17.74 4.91
C ASN A 94 -19.61 16.87 4.27
N GLY A 95 -19.84 15.66 4.76
CA GLY A 95 -20.80 14.70 4.17
C GLY A 95 -20.39 14.09 2.83
N LEU A 96 -19.12 14.23 2.43
CA LEU A 96 -18.60 13.68 1.18
C LEU A 96 -18.74 12.15 1.11
N SER A 97 -19.04 11.66 -0.10
CA SER A 97 -18.98 10.23 -0.42
C SER A 97 -17.53 9.74 -0.46
N GLU A 98 -17.33 8.43 -0.35
CA GLU A 98 -16.01 7.79 -0.50
C GLU A 98 -15.33 8.19 -1.82
N THR A 99 -16.08 8.24 -2.92
CA THR A 99 -15.60 8.72 -4.21
C THR A 99 -15.12 10.17 -4.15
N ALA A 100 -15.89 11.09 -3.56
CA ALA A 100 -15.48 12.49 -3.43
C ALA A 100 -14.27 12.67 -2.49
N MET A 101 -14.15 11.85 -1.43
CA MET A 101 -12.96 11.80 -0.57
C MET A 101 -11.72 11.35 -1.34
N ILE A 102 -11.84 10.31 -2.18
CA ILE A 102 -10.76 9.84 -3.05
C ILE A 102 -10.36 10.92 -4.08
N GLN A 103 -11.33 11.59 -4.70
CA GLN A 103 -11.09 12.66 -5.67
C GLN A 103 -10.37 13.85 -5.00
N LEU A 104 -10.83 14.29 -3.82
CA LEU A 104 -10.20 15.33 -3.01
C LEU A 104 -8.75 14.97 -2.64
N ASN A 105 -8.51 13.74 -2.16
CA ASN A 105 -7.17 13.28 -1.85
C ASN A 105 -6.29 13.20 -3.11
N SER A 106 -6.85 12.78 -4.26
CA SER A 106 -6.09 12.73 -5.53
C SER A 106 -5.65 14.10 -6.04
N LEU A 107 -6.46 15.13 -5.82
CA LEU A 107 -6.12 16.53 -6.07
C LEU A 107 -4.99 16.99 -5.14
N LEU A 108 -5.16 16.82 -3.84
CA LEU A 108 -4.22 17.28 -2.81
C LEU A 108 -2.87 16.57 -2.89
N ALA A 109 -2.85 15.28 -3.22
CA ALA A 109 -1.63 14.49 -3.34
C ALA A 109 -0.77 14.86 -4.55
N ARG A 110 -1.38 15.34 -5.65
CA ARG A 110 -0.67 15.74 -6.87
C ARG A 110 -0.23 17.20 -6.82
N HIS A 111 -1.14 18.07 -6.39
CA HIS A 111 -1.03 19.52 -6.60
C HIS A 111 -1.04 20.33 -5.30
N GLY A 112 -1.45 19.72 -4.18
CA GLY A 112 -1.70 20.42 -2.93
C GLY A 112 -0.44 20.96 -2.27
N ASN A 113 0.62 20.16 -2.13
CA ASN A 113 1.86 20.60 -1.48
C ASN A 113 2.78 21.35 -2.47
N THR A 114 2.38 22.56 -2.84
CA THR A 114 3.05 23.44 -3.79
C THR A 114 3.58 24.70 -3.12
N ALA A 115 4.59 25.34 -3.72
CA ALA A 115 5.06 26.68 -3.36
C ALA A 115 4.64 27.76 -4.38
N ASP A 116 3.93 27.37 -5.45
CA ASP A 116 3.49 28.27 -6.52
C ASP A 116 2.09 28.84 -6.23
N ASP A 117 1.98 30.17 -6.24
CA ASP A 117 0.76 30.90 -5.86
C ASP A 117 -0.42 30.63 -6.81
N THR A 118 -0.16 30.53 -8.13
CA THR A 118 -1.20 30.26 -9.13
C THR A 118 -1.75 28.84 -8.98
N THR A 119 -0.87 27.86 -8.78
CA THR A 119 -1.21 26.47 -8.48
C THR A 119 -2.00 26.38 -7.18
N SER A 120 -1.57 27.04 -6.11
CA SER A 120 -2.24 26.97 -4.81
C SER A 120 -3.64 27.63 -4.85
N ALA A 121 -3.78 28.77 -5.52
CA ALA A 121 -5.07 29.41 -5.78
C ALA A 121 -6.02 28.48 -6.56
N ALA A 122 -5.52 27.80 -7.59
CA ALA A 122 -6.29 26.84 -8.38
C ALA A 122 -6.70 25.59 -7.57
N VAL A 123 -5.81 25.07 -6.72
CA VAL A 123 -6.13 23.96 -5.80
C VAL A 123 -7.21 24.40 -4.80
N ALA A 124 -7.15 25.60 -4.23
CA ALA A 124 -8.19 26.10 -3.32
C ALA A 124 -9.58 26.13 -4.01
N MET A 125 -9.66 26.63 -5.25
CA MET A 125 -10.89 26.62 -6.05
C MET A 125 -11.42 25.21 -6.36
N ALA A 126 -10.51 24.27 -6.62
CA ALA A 126 -10.87 22.87 -6.86
C ALA A 126 -11.33 22.18 -5.56
N VAL A 127 -10.62 22.39 -4.43
CA VAL A 127 -10.99 21.88 -3.10
C VAL A 127 -12.38 22.36 -2.69
N TRP A 128 -12.70 23.65 -2.82
CA TRP A 128 -14.05 24.15 -2.50
C TRP A 128 -15.14 23.55 -3.39
N SER A 129 -14.86 23.35 -4.68
CA SER A 129 -15.81 22.72 -5.61
C SER A 129 -16.06 21.23 -5.34
N ILE A 130 -15.14 20.54 -4.65
CA ILE A 130 -15.33 19.14 -4.22
C ILE A 130 -15.92 19.09 -2.81
N ALA A 131 -15.30 19.77 -1.85
CA ALA A 131 -15.57 19.63 -0.42
C ALA A 131 -16.80 20.42 0.08
N SER A 132 -17.20 21.49 -0.61
CA SER A 132 -18.31 22.37 -0.19
C SER A 132 -19.02 23.04 -1.37
N ASN A 133 -19.25 22.33 -2.48
CA ASN A 133 -19.77 22.93 -3.73
C ASN A 133 -21.02 23.81 -3.51
N ALA A 134 -21.99 23.37 -2.70
CA ALA A 134 -23.21 24.14 -2.44
C ALA A 134 -22.91 25.51 -1.79
N SER A 135 -22.02 25.56 -0.80
CA SER A 135 -21.58 26.80 -0.16
C SER A 135 -20.74 27.65 -1.12
N TYR A 136 -19.86 27.01 -1.88
CA TYR A 136 -19.00 27.66 -2.86
C TYR A 136 -19.81 28.39 -3.95
N GLN A 137 -20.83 27.73 -4.52
CA GLN A 137 -21.73 28.36 -5.50
C GLN A 137 -22.62 29.44 -4.85
N ALA A 138 -23.03 29.27 -3.58
CA ALA A 138 -23.82 30.27 -2.86
C ALA A 138 -23.07 31.59 -2.62
N GLU A 139 -21.72 31.57 -2.56
CA GLU A 139 -20.88 32.77 -2.53
C GLU A 139 -20.68 33.42 -3.91
N GLY A 140 -21.11 32.78 -4.99
CA GLY A 140 -20.88 33.24 -6.37
C GLY A 140 -19.75 32.49 -7.11
N GLY A 141 -19.23 31.41 -6.53
CA GLY A 141 -18.30 30.48 -7.17
C GLY A 141 -17.01 31.13 -7.71
N ASP A 142 -16.52 30.59 -8.81
CA ASP A 142 -15.25 30.96 -9.46
C ASP A 142 -15.10 32.48 -9.66
N ALA A 143 -16.09 33.13 -10.26
CA ALA A 143 -16.05 34.55 -10.58
C ALA A 143 -15.92 35.45 -9.33
N TYR A 144 -16.53 35.04 -8.21
CA TYR A 144 -16.41 35.75 -6.94
C TYR A 144 -15.03 35.55 -6.30
N VAL A 145 -14.57 34.30 -6.20
CA VAL A 145 -13.30 34.02 -5.49
C VAL A 145 -12.07 34.46 -6.27
N LEU A 146 -12.10 34.42 -7.62
CA LEU A 146 -11.05 35.00 -8.47
C LEU A 146 -10.88 36.51 -8.24
N GLY A 147 -11.89 37.20 -7.72
CA GLY A 147 -11.80 38.60 -7.28
C GLY A 147 -10.73 38.86 -6.21
N ARG A 148 -10.24 37.81 -5.53
CA ARG A 148 -9.14 37.83 -4.56
C ARG A 148 -7.74 37.86 -5.21
N ALA A 149 -7.61 37.50 -6.48
CA ALA A 149 -6.34 37.46 -7.20
C ALA A 149 -6.13 38.66 -8.13
N PRO A 150 -4.87 39.00 -8.52
CA PRO A 150 -4.55 39.98 -9.55
C PRO A 150 -5.26 39.69 -10.88
N ALA A 151 -5.78 40.72 -11.55
CA ALA A 151 -6.71 40.57 -12.67
C ALA A 151 -6.09 39.82 -13.86
N GLU A 152 -4.81 40.02 -14.09
CA GLU A 152 -3.97 39.41 -15.12
C GLU A 152 -3.68 37.92 -14.89
N LEU A 153 -3.76 37.44 -13.64
CA LEU A 153 -3.51 36.03 -13.29
C LEU A 153 -4.79 35.18 -13.26
N ARG A 154 -5.97 35.80 -13.13
CA ARG A 154 -7.27 35.11 -13.04
C ARG A 154 -7.52 34.09 -14.17
N PRO A 155 -7.19 34.35 -15.45
CA PRO A 155 -7.39 33.36 -16.52
C PRO A 155 -6.53 32.11 -16.32
N SER A 156 -5.30 32.25 -15.84
CA SER A 156 -4.39 31.14 -15.56
C SER A 156 -4.84 30.31 -14.36
N ILE A 157 -5.28 30.98 -13.28
CA ILE A 157 -5.84 30.32 -12.09
C ILE A 157 -7.09 29.53 -12.46
N GLN A 158 -8.00 30.12 -13.25
CA GLN A 158 -9.21 29.45 -13.74
C GLN A 158 -8.87 28.20 -14.56
N ALA A 159 -7.97 28.32 -15.53
CA ALA A 159 -7.60 27.21 -16.41
C ALA A 159 -6.99 26.04 -15.64
N LEU A 160 -6.15 26.31 -14.63
CA LEU A 160 -5.61 25.28 -13.74
C LEU A 160 -6.69 24.70 -12.82
N ALA A 161 -7.59 25.52 -12.27
CA ALA A 161 -8.69 25.03 -11.44
C ALA A 161 -9.60 24.05 -12.21
N ASP A 162 -9.91 24.37 -13.46
CA ASP A 162 -10.71 23.51 -14.34
C ASP A 162 -9.98 22.24 -14.76
N GLN A 163 -8.67 22.32 -15.05
CA GLN A 163 -7.82 21.15 -15.24
C GLN A 163 -7.84 20.24 -14.00
N TYR A 164 -7.60 20.80 -12.81
CA TYR A 164 -7.52 20.04 -11.56
C TYR A 164 -8.86 19.40 -11.17
N ARG A 165 -9.98 20.07 -11.43
CA ARG A 165 -11.33 19.49 -11.32
C ARG A 165 -11.53 18.33 -12.29
N ALA A 166 -11.12 18.47 -13.54
CA ALA A 166 -11.24 17.42 -14.55
C ALA A 166 -10.35 16.21 -14.20
N GLU A 167 -9.11 16.42 -13.76
CA GLU A 167 -8.20 15.37 -13.30
C GLU A 167 -8.75 14.62 -12.09
N ALA A 168 -9.27 15.33 -11.09
CA ALA A 168 -9.88 14.73 -9.91
C ALA A 168 -11.14 13.95 -10.29
N ALA A 169 -12.04 14.54 -11.09
CA ALA A 169 -13.27 13.89 -11.55
C ALA A 169 -13.00 12.60 -12.36
N ALA A 170 -11.94 12.60 -13.19
CA ALA A 170 -11.51 11.46 -13.98
C ALA A 170 -10.65 10.44 -13.21
N TYR A 171 -10.31 10.67 -11.94
CA TYR A 171 -9.46 9.76 -11.18
C TYR A 171 -10.20 8.45 -10.85
N VAL A 172 -9.74 7.36 -11.46
CA VAL A 172 -10.14 5.99 -11.14
C VAL A 172 -9.00 5.33 -10.35
N PRO A 173 -9.24 4.82 -9.14
CA PRO A 173 -8.20 4.14 -8.36
C PRO A 173 -7.67 2.89 -9.09
N PRO A 174 -6.34 2.72 -9.23
CA PRO A 174 -5.75 1.61 -9.98
C PRO A 174 -6.09 0.26 -9.33
N VAL A 175 -6.41 -0.74 -10.15
CA VAL A 175 -6.70 -2.11 -9.72
C VAL A 175 -5.45 -2.97 -9.94
N GLY A 176 -5.10 -3.78 -8.94
CA GLY A 176 -3.94 -4.68 -8.99
C GLY A 176 -4.29 -6.06 -9.54
N SER A 177 -3.37 -6.66 -10.29
CA SER A 177 -3.49 -8.04 -10.76
C SER A 177 -2.12 -8.69 -10.97
N ALA A 178 -2.03 -9.99 -10.70
CA ALA A 178 -0.88 -10.83 -11.03
C ALA A 178 -1.31 -12.03 -11.88
N THR A 179 -0.41 -12.49 -12.72
CA THR A 179 -0.49 -13.75 -13.46
C THR A 179 0.84 -14.46 -13.32
N LEU A 180 0.77 -15.72 -12.90
CA LEU A 180 1.90 -16.64 -12.93
C LEU A 180 1.68 -17.59 -14.11
N SER A 181 2.73 -17.89 -14.88
CA SER A 181 2.69 -18.89 -15.94
C SER A 181 3.83 -19.89 -15.73
N LEU A 182 3.47 -21.12 -15.37
CA LEU A 182 4.42 -22.18 -15.03
C LEU A 182 4.51 -23.19 -16.16
N SER A 183 5.69 -23.32 -16.76
CA SER A 183 5.97 -24.28 -17.83
C SER A 183 7.13 -25.17 -17.43
N ILE A 184 6.85 -26.44 -17.10
CA ILE A 184 7.89 -27.45 -16.85
C ILE A 184 7.93 -28.39 -18.06
N ASP A 185 9.14 -28.66 -18.55
CA ASP A 185 9.45 -29.31 -19.83
C ASP A 185 8.67 -30.64 -20.03
N ALA A 186 8.39 -30.95 -21.30
CA ALA A 186 7.76 -32.18 -21.75
C ALA A 186 8.76 -33.33 -21.93
N THR A 187 10.04 -33.01 -22.16
CA THR A 187 11.16 -33.94 -22.40
C THR A 187 12.03 -34.16 -21.16
N SER A 188 11.95 -33.23 -20.19
CA SER A 188 12.58 -33.34 -18.88
C SER A 188 11.50 -33.19 -17.81
N ASP A 189 11.31 -34.20 -16.96
CA ASP A 189 10.31 -34.10 -15.90
C ASP A 189 10.71 -33.12 -14.80
N PHE A 190 11.96 -32.62 -14.79
CA PHE A 190 12.54 -31.85 -13.70
C PHE A 190 12.79 -30.38 -14.00
N THR A 191 12.94 -29.94 -15.25
CA THR A 191 13.36 -28.56 -15.57
C THR A 191 12.24 -27.73 -16.16
N GLY A 192 12.13 -26.47 -15.76
CA GLY A 192 11.10 -25.56 -16.26
C GLY A 192 11.36 -24.10 -15.95
N TYR A 193 10.36 -23.29 -16.23
CA TYR A 193 10.37 -21.84 -16.06
C TYR A 193 9.05 -21.35 -15.46
N LEU A 194 9.15 -20.30 -14.66
CA LEU A 194 8.03 -19.51 -14.17
C LEU A 194 8.16 -18.09 -14.72
N ASP A 195 7.16 -17.67 -15.49
CA ASP A 195 6.98 -16.29 -15.92
C ASP A 195 6.02 -15.56 -14.97
N VAL A 196 6.35 -14.31 -14.65
CA VAL A 196 5.58 -13.44 -13.76
C VAL A 196 5.17 -12.18 -14.51
N ALA A 197 3.85 -11.93 -14.59
CA ALA A 197 3.29 -10.70 -15.12
C ALA A 197 2.41 -10.04 -14.06
N THR A 198 2.62 -8.75 -13.80
CA THR A 198 1.84 -7.97 -12.83
C THR A 198 1.41 -6.63 -13.42
N THR A 199 0.36 -6.05 -12.83
CA THR A 199 -0.11 -4.70 -13.10
C THR A 199 -0.56 -4.10 -11.77
N PRO A 200 -0.06 -2.93 -11.34
CA PRO A 200 0.99 -2.10 -11.95
C PRO A 200 2.34 -2.81 -12.17
N ALA A 201 3.18 -2.28 -13.05
CA ALA A 201 4.42 -2.93 -13.49
C ALA A 201 5.55 -2.85 -12.44
N GLU A 202 5.46 -1.89 -11.53
CA GLU A 202 6.30 -1.74 -10.35
C GLU A 202 5.97 -2.74 -9.22
N ALA A 203 5.00 -3.62 -9.41
CA ALA A 203 4.60 -4.57 -8.37
C ALA A 203 5.69 -5.62 -8.11
N THR A 204 5.92 -5.91 -6.82
CA THR A 204 6.85 -6.97 -6.37
C THR A 204 6.21 -7.83 -5.28
N GLY A 205 6.61 -9.09 -5.19
CA GLY A 205 6.04 -10.04 -4.21
C GLY A 205 6.95 -11.23 -3.93
N THR A 206 6.46 -12.16 -3.12
CA THR A 206 7.12 -13.42 -2.80
C THR A 206 6.45 -14.56 -3.55
N VAL A 207 7.21 -15.33 -4.33
CA VAL A 207 6.71 -16.57 -4.92
C VAL A 207 7.23 -17.76 -4.13
N THR A 208 6.33 -18.67 -3.79
CA THR A 208 6.65 -19.99 -3.22
C THR A 208 6.23 -21.10 -4.17
N LEU A 209 7.07 -22.13 -4.26
CA LEU A 209 6.90 -23.32 -5.06
C LEU A 209 6.57 -24.51 -4.14
N THR A 210 5.55 -25.28 -4.50
CA THR A 210 5.27 -26.61 -3.95
C THR A 210 5.78 -27.67 -4.94
N ASN A 211 6.47 -28.69 -4.44
CA ASN A 211 7.15 -29.72 -5.23
C ASN A 211 8.14 -29.14 -6.26
N GLY A 212 8.81 -28.04 -5.93
CA GLY A 212 9.81 -27.40 -6.78
C GLY A 212 10.66 -26.38 -6.03
N VAL A 213 11.78 -26.00 -6.63
CA VAL A 213 12.73 -24.99 -6.14
C VAL A 213 13.20 -24.09 -7.29
N PHE A 214 13.61 -22.86 -6.97
CA PHE A 214 14.24 -21.97 -7.94
C PHE A 214 15.67 -22.42 -8.21
N ALA A 215 16.03 -22.62 -9.48
CA ALA A 215 17.26 -23.32 -9.86
C ALA A 215 18.56 -22.58 -9.48
N ASP A 216 18.50 -21.26 -9.30
CA ASP A 216 19.64 -20.40 -8.92
C ASP A 216 19.90 -20.35 -7.40
N THR A 217 18.91 -20.69 -6.58
CA THR A 217 19.00 -20.61 -5.11
C THR A 217 18.82 -21.96 -4.41
N GLY A 218 18.23 -22.95 -5.08
CA GLY A 218 17.81 -24.22 -4.46
C GLY A 218 16.67 -24.07 -3.44
N SER A 219 16.07 -22.88 -3.32
CA SER A 219 15.01 -22.56 -2.37
C SER A 219 13.63 -22.77 -3.00
N PRO A 220 12.61 -23.26 -2.25
CA PRO A 220 11.22 -23.24 -2.71
C PRO A 220 10.63 -21.83 -2.72
N THR A 221 11.23 -20.86 -2.03
CA THR A 221 10.70 -19.48 -1.90
C THR A 221 11.69 -18.46 -2.44
N ARG A 222 11.19 -17.48 -3.21
CA ARG A 222 11.92 -16.33 -3.73
C ARG A 222 11.16 -15.05 -3.39
N GLN A 223 11.85 -14.12 -2.72
CA GLN A 223 11.33 -12.80 -2.36
C GLN A 223 11.63 -11.77 -3.45
N ALA A 224 10.95 -10.62 -3.39
CA ALA A 224 11.16 -9.46 -4.25
C ALA A 224 11.15 -9.80 -5.75
N VAL A 225 10.25 -10.69 -6.17
CA VAL A 225 10.06 -11.06 -7.57
C VAL A 225 9.35 -9.91 -8.30
N PRO A 226 9.98 -9.28 -9.31
CA PRO A 226 9.38 -8.18 -10.05
C PRO A 226 8.46 -8.65 -11.17
N ASN A 227 7.72 -7.71 -11.75
CA ASN A 227 7.09 -7.88 -13.06
C ASN A 227 8.11 -8.30 -14.13
N GLY A 228 7.70 -9.15 -15.07
CA GLY A 228 8.54 -9.62 -16.18
C GLY A 228 9.64 -10.60 -15.77
N ALA A 229 9.62 -11.09 -14.52
CA ALA A 229 10.60 -12.09 -14.08
C ALA A 229 10.39 -13.43 -14.81
N HIS A 230 11.45 -13.93 -15.43
CA HIS A 230 11.54 -15.26 -16.02
C HIS A 230 12.50 -16.11 -15.18
N LEU A 231 11.96 -17.05 -14.41
CA LEU A 231 12.68 -17.74 -13.34
C LEU A 231 12.80 -19.24 -13.64
N ALA A 232 14.02 -19.76 -13.69
CA ALA A 232 14.25 -21.19 -13.84
C ALA A 232 13.80 -21.96 -12.58
N VAL A 233 13.05 -23.04 -12.78
CA VAL A 233 12.46 -23.89 -11.74
C VAL A 233 12.92 -25.34 -11.93
N THR A 234 13.30 -25.99 -10.84
CA THR A 234 13.56 -27.42 -10.77
C THR A 234 12.44 -28.09 -9.98
N ALA A 235 11.75 -29.06 -10.58
CA ALA A 235 10.75 -29.87 -9.89
C ALA A 235 11.41 -30.81 -8.88
N VAL A 236 10.80 -30.97 -7.71
CA VAL A 236 11.29 -31.82 -6.61
C VAL A 236 10.19 -32.83 -6.28
N PRO A 237 10.40 -34.13 -6.60
CA PRO A 237 9.42 -35.16 -6.28
C PRO A 237 9.18 -35.32 -4.78
N PRO A 238 7.95 -35.67 -4.37
CA PRO A 238 7.66 -36.20 -3.04
C PRO A 238 8.48 -37.47 -2.72
N ALA A 239 8.86 -37.62 -1.46
CA ALA A 239 9.69 -38.75 -0.99
C ALA A 239 8.98 -40.12 -1.01
N ASP A 240 7.65 -40.14 -1.11
CA ASP A 240 6.83 -41.35 -1.26
C ASP A 240 6.72 -41.85 -2.72
N GLY A 241 7.23 -41.08 -3.69
CA GLY A 241 7.16 -41.39 -5.11
C GLY A 241 5.77 -41.21 -5.73
N ALA A 242 4.83 -40.58 -5.02
CA ALA A 242 3.50 -40.32 -5.55
C ALA A 242 3.53 -39.38 -6.78
N PRO A 243 2.58 -39.52 -7.72
CA PRO A 243 2.42 -38.55 -8.79
C PRO A 243 2.18 -37.14 -8.24
N TYR A 244 2.86 -36.14 -8.80
CA TYR A 244 2.90 -34.79 -8.24
C TYR A 244 2.82 -33.69 -9.29
N ARG A 245 2.43 -32.49 -8.86
CA ARG A 245 2.46 -31.27 -9.68
C ARG A 245 3.32 -30.22 -9.02
N VAL A 246 4.04 -29.44 -9.82
CA VAL A 246 4.66 -28.21 -9.36
C VAL A 246 3.58 -27.13 -9.30
N THR A 247 3.50 -26.39 -8.20
CA THR A 247 2.60 -25.22 -8.06
C THR A 247 3.40 -24.02 -7.62
N ALA A 248 3.31 -22.92 -8.36
CA ALA A 248 3.81 -21.62 -7.98
C ALA A 248 2.67 -20.76 -7.41
N LYS A 249 2.89 -20.11 -6.27
CA LYS A 249 1.91 -19.26 -5.61
C LYS A 249 2.56 -18.00 -5.05
N SER A 250 1.87 -16.87 -5.14
CA SER A 250 2.11 -15.66 -4.34
C SER A 250 0.78 -15.17 -3.79
N ASP A 251 0.79 -14.66 -2.55
CA ASP A 251 -0.35 -14.01 -1.90
C ASP A 251 -0.09 -12.51 -1.60
N ASP A 252 1.09 -12.02 -1.98
CA ASP A 252 1.71 -10.80 -1.46
C ASP A 252 2.36 -9.93 -2.55
N PHE A 253 1.90 -10.01 -3.81
CA PHE A 253 2.29 -9.00 -4.79
C PHE A 253 1.73 -7.64 -4.36
N THR A 254 2.63 -6.68 -4.15
CA THR A 254 2.31 -5.34 -3.66
C THR A 254 2.72 -4.26 -4.64
N ALA A 255 1.90 -3.21 -4.76
CA ALA A 255 2.16 -2.04 -5.60
C ALA A 255 1.54 -0.77 -5.00
N PRO A 256 1.98 0.43 -5.40
CA PRO A 256 1.27 1.67 -5.09
C PRO A 256 -0.17 1.62 -5.61
N GLY A 257 -1.15 1.89 -4.74
CA GLY A 257 -2.56 1.95 -5.10
C GLY A 257 -3.13 3.36 -5.25
N GLY A 258 -2.30 4.39 -5.08
CA GLY A 258 -2.69 5.79 -5.12
C GLY A 258 -3.50 6.26 -3.89
N PRO A 259 -4.10 7.46 -3.97
CA PRO A 259 -4.94 8.06 -2.92
C PRO A 259 -5.98 7.11 -2.31
N ALA A 260 -6.03 7.04 -0.98
CA ALA A 260 -7.11 6.44 -0.22
C ALA A 260 -8.29 7.42 -0.03
N ALA A 261 -9.42 6.93 0.48
CA ALA A 261 -10.59 7.75 0.84
C ALA A 261 -10.39 8.51 2.18
N THR A 262 -9.24 9.15 2.35
CA THR A 262 -8.89 9.90 3.56
C THR A 262 -8.22 11.22 3.21
N VAL A 263 -8.25 12.18 4.13
CA VAL A 263 -7.47 13.42 4.08
C VAL A 263 -6.87 13.71 5.44
N HIS A 264 -5.77 14.47 5.50
CA HIS A 264 -5.27 15.02 6.76
C HIS A 264 -6.12 16.25 7.11
N LEU A 265 -6.58 16.37 8.34
CA LEU A 265 -7.43 17.47 8.81
C LEU A 265 -6.72 18.32 9.86
N TYR A 266 -6.84 19.64 9.74
CA TYR A 266 -6.43 20.59 10.78
C TYR A 266 -7.65 21.42 11.20
N SER A 267 -7.92 21.45 12.50
CA SER A 267 -9.13 22.01 13.09
C SER A 267 -8.84 23.36 13.73
N THR A 268 -9.61 24.37 13.35
CA THR A 268 -9.49 25.75 13.86
C THR A 268 -10.83 26.20 14.43
N PRO A 269 -11.04 26.16 15.76
CA PRO A 269 -12.34 26.44 16.36
C PRO A 269 -12.90 27.82 15.97
N GLY A 270 -14.13 27.84 15.43
CA GLY A 270 -14.79 29.06 14.98
C GLY A 270 -14.21 29.68 13.70
N ALA A 271 -13.44 28.92 12.92
CA ALA A 271 -12.86 29.35 11.65
C ALA A 271 -13.02 28.26 10.58
N GLN A 272 -12.38 28.45 9.43
CA GLN A 272 -12.25 27.46 8.37
C GLN A 272 -11.53 26.20 8.88
N THR A 273 -12.08 25.03 8.60
CA THR A 273 -11.36 23.76 8.70
C THR A 273 -10.40 23.64 7.51
N LEU A 274 -9.17 23.17 7.76
CA LEU A 274 -8.13 23.01 6.76
C LEU A 274 -7.85 21.53 6.47
N THR A 275 -7.42 21.22 5.25
CA THR A 275 -7.09 19.84 4.83
C THR A 275 -5.86 19.75 3.95
N ALA A 276 -5.09 18.67 4.09
CA ALA A 276 -3.96 18.34 3.23
C ALA A 276 -4.08 16.90 2.69
N SER A 277 -3.12 16.49 1.85
CA SER A 277 -3.03 15.12 1.31
C SER A 277 -3.25 14.08 2.41
N GLY A 278 -4.12 13.11 2.14
CA GLY A 278 -4.38 11.99 3.01
C GLY A 278 -3.40 10.83 2.80
N ALA A 279 -3.83 9.64 3.23
CA ALA A 279 -3.05 8.43 3.08
C ALA A 279 -3.01 7.94 1.62
N MET A 280 -1.91 7.28 1.27
CA MET A 280 -1.83 6.43 0.08
C MET A 280 -2.21 5.00 0.46
N ARG A 281 -2.92 4.31 -0.43
CA ARG A 281 -3.21 2.88 -0.29
C ARG A 281 -2.15 2.06 -1.00
N SER A 282 -1.88 0.85 -0.49
CA SER A 282 -1.15 -0.18 -1.24
C SER A 282 -2.14 -1.17 -1.83
N LEU A 283 -1.85 -1.64 -3.04
CA LEU A 283 -2.51 -2.80 -3.62
C LEU A 283 -1.82 -4.05 -3.07
N VAL A 284 -2.60 -5.09 -2.77
CA VAL A 284 -2.11 -6.43 -2.44
C VAL A 284 -2.94 -7.42 -3.24
N PHE A 285 -2.30 -8.33 -3.95
CA PHE A 285 -2.97 -9.31 -4.81
C PHE A 285 -2.19 -10.62 -4.90
N SER A 286 -2.93 -11.68 -5.21
CA SER A 286 -2.42 -13.06 -5.27
C SER A 286 -2.46 -13.60 -6.69
N ALA A 287 -1.63 -14.62 -6.96
CA ALA A 287 -1.69 -15.42 -8.17
C ALA A 287 -1.20 -16.84 -7.89
N THR A 288 -1.71 -17.79 -8.67
CA THR A 288 -1.33 -19.21 -8.59
C THR A 288 -1.21 -19.78 -10.00
N ALA A 289 -0.23 -20.65 -10.20
CA ALA A 289 -0.07 -21.45 -11.41
C ALA A 289 0.31 -22.87 -11.00
N THR A 290 -0.31 -23.86 -11.63
CA THR A 290 -0.06 -25.28 -11.37
C THR A 290 0.25 -25.96 -12.69
N ASP A 291 1.18 -26.91 -12.65
CA ASP A 291 1.53 -27.74 -13.80
C ASP A 291 0.29 -28.40 -14.41
N VAL A 292 0.24 -28.40 -15.74
CA VAL A 292 -0.85 -28.97 -16.54
C VAL A 292 -0.94 -30.49 -16.40
N ARG A 293 0.18 -31.17 -16.13
CA ARG A 293 0.27 -32.63 -16.01
C ARG A 293 0.80 -33.10 -14.65
N ASP A 294 0.37 -34.27 -14.22
CA ASP A 294 1.01 -34.99 -13.12
C ASP A 294 2.34 -35.59 -13.59
N ARG A 295 3.36 -35.46 -12.75
CA ARG A 295 4.72 -35.98 -12.95
C ARG A 295 4.92 -37.23 -12.11
N VAL A 296 5.71 -38.16 -12.64
CA VAL A 296 6.03 -39.44 -11.99
C VAL A 296 7.54 -39.58 -11.99
N ILE A 297 8.11 -40.12 -10.90
CA ILE A 297 9.55 -40.41 -10.87
C ILE A 297 9.84 -41.53 -11.88
N PRO A 298 10.78 -41.34 -12.84
CA PRO A 298 11.20 -42.42 -13.72
C PRO A 298 11.71 -43.61 -12.90
N PRO A 299 11.35 -44.86 -13.24
CA PRO A 299 11.85 -46.02 -12.52
C PRO A 299 13.39 -46.05 -12.60
N PRO A 300 14.08 -46.50 -11.53
CA PRO A 300 15.54 -46.54 -11.52
C PRO A 300 16.05 -47.39 -12.71
N PRO A 301 17.20 -47.01 -13.31
CA PRO A 301 17.74 -47.74 -14.44
C PRO A 301 17.94 -49.21 -14.07
N VAL A 302 17.33 -50.11 -14.84
CA VAL A 302 17.44 -51.56 -14.63
C VAL A 302 18.93 -51.92 -14.71
N PRO A 303 19.50 -52.62 -13.70
CA PRO A 303 20.89 -53.04 -13.75
C PRO A 303 21.14 -53.85 -15.03
N PRO A 304 22.30 -53.68 -15.70
CA PRO A 304 22.63 -54.51 -16.86
C PRO A 304 22.53 -55.98 -16.46
N ALA A 305 21.79 -56.77 -17.24
CA ALA A 305 21.63 -58.19 -16.97
C ALA A 305 23.02 -58.84 -16.83
N PRO A 306 23.23 -59.72 -15.83
CA PRO A 306 24.52 -60.37 -15.66
C PRO A 306 24.90 -61.08 -16.95
N ALA A 307 26.13 -60.83 -17.42
CA ALA A 307 26.61 -61.41 -18.66
C ALA A 307 26.45 -62.94 -18.61
N PRO A 308 26.00 -63.59 -19.71
CA PRO A 308 25.82 -65.03 -19.73
C PRO A 308 27.13 -65.69 -19.34
N THR A 309 27.13 -66.44 -18.24
CA THR A 309 28.30 -67.18 -17.78
C THR A 309 28.73 -68.13 -18.88
N SER A 310 29.97 -67.99 -19.35
CA SER A 310 30.55 -68.83 -20.38
C SER A 310 30.32 -70.31 -20.04
N PRO A 311 29.85 -71.14 -21.00
CA PRO A 311 29.65 -72.56 -20.75
C PRO A 311 30.98 -73.20 -20.34
N PRO A 312 30.97 -74.16 -19.39
CA PRO A 312 32.19 -74.81 -18.92
C PRO A 312 32.93 -75.47 -20.09
N PRO A 313 34.27 -75.43 -20.11
CA PRO A 313 35.06 -75.98 -21.22
C PRO A 313 34.77 -77.46 -21.41
N ALA A 314 34.55 -77.87 -22.66
CA ALA A 314 34.29 -79.25 -23.01
C ALA A 314 35.45 -80.17 -22.59
N PRO A 315 35.18 -81.37 -22.06
CA PRO A 315 36.23 -82.29 -21.62
C PRO A 315 37.12 -82.70 -22.79
N THR A 316 38.43 -82.55 -22.61
CA THR A 316 39.46 -82.84 -23.62
C THR A 316 39.39 -84.30 -24.07
N ALA A 317 39.35 -84.54 -25.38
CA ALA A 317 39.35 -85.88 -25.95
C ALA A 317 40.65 -86.65 -25.61
N PRO A 318 40.59 -87.96 -25.35
CA PRO A 318 41.77 -88.77 -25.07
C PRO A 318 42.70 -88.89 -26.29
N PRO A 319 44.03 -89.05 -26.08
CA PRO A 319 45.01 -89.05 -27.17
C PRO A 319 44.85 -90.28 -28.09
N ALA A 320 44.99 -90.05 -29.40
CA ALA A 320 44.91 -91.09 -30.41
C ALA A 320 46.07 -92.11 -30.30
N ALA A 321 45.77 -93.38 -30.48
CA ALA A 321 46.75 -94.46 -30.43
C ALA A 321 47.70 -94.41 -31.65
N VAL A 322 49.01 -94.38 -31.40
CA VAL A 322 50.04 -94.40 -32.45
C VAL A 322 50.19 -95.82 -33.00
N HIS A 323 49.76 -96.03 -34.24
CA HIS A 323 49.97 -97.29 -34.95
C HIS A 323 51.46 -97.47 -35.29
N ARG A 324 52.10 -98.52 -34.76
CA ARG A 324 53.44 -98.92 -35.19
C ARG A 324 53.37 -99.62 -36.56
N LEU A 325 54.20 -99.17 -37.50
CA LEU A 325 54.57 -99.93 -38.70
C LEU A 325 55.84 -100.76 -38.41
N PRO A 326 55.95 -102.00 -38.91
CA PRO A 326 57.17 -102.79 -38.79
C PRO A 326 58.18 -102.38 -39.87
N ILE A 327 59.46 -102.30 -39.50
CA ILE A 327 60.58 -102.22 -40.44
C ILE A 327 61.37 -103.53 -40.35
N VAL A 328 61.71 -104.08 -41.51
CA VAL A 328 62.35 -105.39 -41.70
C VAL A 328 63.87 -105.28 -41.50
N SER A 329 64.46 -106.34 -40.96
CA SER A 329 65.91 -106.43 -40.67
C SER A 329 66.77 -106.54 -41.93
N GLY A 330 67.98 -105.98 -41.84
CA GLY A 330 69.13 -106.19 -42.73
C GLY A 330 70.40 -105.81 -41.98
#